data_AF-A0A7W1RGA8-F1
#
_entry.id   AF-A0A7W1RGA8-F1
#
_cell.length_a   1.000
_cell.length_b   1.000
_cell.length_c   1.000
_cell.angle_alpha   90.00
_cell.angle_beta   90.00
_cell.angle_gamma   90.00
#
_symmetry.space_group_name_H-M   'P 1'
#
loop_
_entity.id
_entity.type
_entity.pdbx_description
1 polymer ?
#
loop_
_entity_poly.entity_id
_entity_poly.type
_entity_poly.pdbx_seq_one_letter_code
_entity_poly.pdbx_strand_id
1 'polypeptide(L)'
;MSTPPPELQEKDFIQEGYKKNPFPFWLWLFLLTVILALLWGGSSWYSGRISTLFKESPFLQVTNRQVSLFLWQNPEFMRINSKQKSGYLTGFQYVDNVTMELASADHYVDAPPELLFRYHTWSRLVKDETSFGKINQADFHKFLDEVPEWQPPYWPAAPKEYVQMVQVLASRQKEDLNTLEVSDLPTDVRIAFQGWKNYFKDGEAINQVKPTLPEMRQFLVSYPHYARNFWRNIVANSNPDYLKNLSVNDSEGVVPANAMSPFLKVAIFNYLQDQDKKIEKEVPKMKREVVE
;
A
#
# COMPACT_ATOMS: atom_id res chain seq x y z
N MET A 1 -0.26 28.45 97.07
CA MET A 1 -0.43 27.02 96.75
C MET A 1 -1.83 26.81 96.19
N SER A 2 -1.99 25.83 95.30
CA SER A 2 -3.20 25.43 94.54
C SER A 2 -3.51 26.33 93.33
N THR A 3 -3.64 25.86 92.09
CA THR A 3 -3.67 24.50 91.50
C THR A 3 -2.96 24.51 90.13
N PRO A 4 -2.23 23.47 89.73
CA PRO A 4 -1.73 23.36 88.36
C PRO A 4 -2.89 23.27 87.36
N PRO A 5 -2.74 23.80 86.13
CA PRO A 5 -3.77 23.73 85.11
C PRO A 5 -4.08 22.26 84.78
N PRO A 6 -5.34 21.94 84.42
CA PRO A 6 -5.74 20.57 84.13
C PRO A 6 -4.91 20.00 82.98
N GLU A 7 -4.35 18.80 83.18
CA GLU A 7 -3.66 18.05 82.12
C GLU A 7 -4.67 17.73 81.01
N LEU A 8 -4.30 18.09 79.78
CA LEU A 8 -5.02 17.75 78.56
C LEU A 8 -5.13 16.22 78.48
N GLN A 9 -6.35 15.69 78.41
CA GLN A 9 -6.58 14.25 78.35
C GLN A 9 -6.52 13.79 76.90
N GLU A 10 -6.08 12.56 76.62
CA GLU A 10 -6.01 11.97 75.26
C GLU A 10 -7.31 12.09 74.45
N LYS A 11 -8.45 12.18 75.12
CA LYS A 11 -9.77 12.41 74.50
C LYS A 11 -9.89 13.76 73.79
N ASP A 12 -9.05 14.73 74.13
CA ASP A 12 -8.97 16.06 73.50
C ASP A 12 -8.04 16.06 72.28
N PHE A 13 -7.28 14.97 72.08
CA PHE A 13 -6.41 14.80 70.92
C PHE A 13 -7.11 13.94 69.86
N ILE A 14 -7.64 14.64 68.85
CA ILE A 14 -7.99 14.10 67.52
C ILE A 14 -9.15 13.08 67.53
N GLN A 15 -10.39 13.59 67.51
CA GLN A 15 -11.48 12.85 66.86
C GLN A 15 -11.41 13.10 65.34
N GLU A 16 -10.44 12.47 64.67
CA GLU A 16 -10.53 12.21 63.23
C GLU A 16 -11.58 11.10 63.02
N GLY A 17 -12.83 11.45 63.32
CA GLY A 17 -13.99 10.68 62.89
C GLY A 17 -14.10 10.82 61.38
N TYR A 18 -13.24 10.15 60.61
CA TYR A 18 -13.57 9.83 59.24
C TYR A 18 -14.93 9.13 59.30
N LYS A 19 -15.99 9.80 58.83
CA LYS A 19 -17.29 9.18 58.62
C LYS A 19 -17.02 7.91 57.82
N LYS A 20 -17.08 6.77 58.49
CA LYS A 20 -16.94 5.44 57.89
C LYS A 20 -18.07 5.37 56.87
N ASN A 21 -17.73 5.60 55.60
CA ASN A 21 -18.70 5.60 54.52
C ASN A 21 -19.41 4.22 54.60
N PRO A 22 -20.73 4.16 54.85
CA PRO A 22 -21.41 2.92 55.24
C PRO A 22 -21.52 1.93 54.08
N PHE A 23 -21.11 2.31 52.88
CA PHE A 23 -21.06 1.42 51.74
C PHE A 23 -19.94 0.39 51.94
N PRO A 24 -20.27 -0.91 52.06
CA PRO A 24 -19.28 -1.94 52.28
C PRO A 24 -18.34 -1.98 51.07
N PHE A 25 -17.03 -1.93 51.32
CA PHE A 25 -15.97 -2.03 50.31
C PHE A 25 -16.23 -3.17 49.30
N TRP A 26 -16.80 -4.28 49.77
CA TRP A 26 -17.22 -5.42 48.95
C TRP A 26 -18.25 -5.10 47.87
N LEU A 27 -19.18 -4.18 48.11
CA LEU A 27 -20.15 -3.75 47.11
C LEU A 27 -19.46 -3.00 45.96
N TRP A 28 -18.51 -2.13 46.29
CA TRP A 28 -17.71 -1.41 45.28
C TRP A 28 -16.84 -2.37 44.47
N LEU A 29 -16.22 -3.35 45.13
CA LEU A 29 -15.44 -4.39 44.44
C LEU A 29 -16.33 -5.22 43.50
N PHE A 30 -17.54 -5.60 43.94
CA PHE A 30 -18.50 -6.32 43.12
C PHE A 30 -19.00 -5.49 41.94
N LEU A 31 -19.33 -4.22 42.15
CA LEU A 31 -19.73 -3.31 41.07
C LEU A 31 -18.62 -3.14 40.03
N LEU A 32 -17.37 -2.97 40.48
CA LEU A 32 -16.22 -2.86 39.60
C LEU A 32 -16.02 -4.14 38.78
N THR A 33 -16.09 -5.32 39.41
CA THR A 33 -15.94 -6.60 38.69
C THR A 33 -17.07 -6.84 37.70
N VAL A 34 -18.31 -6.48 38.04
CA VAL A 34 -19.44 -6.55 37.10
C VAL A 34 -19.23 -5.61 35.91
N ILE A 35 -18.79 -4.37 36.14
CA ILE A 35 -18.49 -3.42 35.06
C ILE A 35 -17.36 -3.96 34.16
N LEU A 36 -16.27 -4.46 34.74
CA LEU A 36 -15.16 -5.04 33.98
C LEU A 36 -15.60 -6.27 33.19
N ALA A 37 -16.43 -7.14 33.77
CA ALA A 37 -16.97 -8.31 33.09
C ALA A 37 -17.90 -7.92 31.93
N LEU A 38 -18.74 -6.89 32.10
CA LEU A 38 -19.59 -6.37 31.03
C LEU A 38 -18.77 -5.71 29.91
N LEU A 39 -17.76 -4.92 30.25
CA LEU A 39 -16.86 -4.30 29.27
C LEU A 39 -16.09 -5.37 28.49
N TRP A 40 -15.55 -6.37 29.18
CA TRP A 40 -14.82 -7.47 28.54
C TRP A 40 -15.72 -8.33 27.67
N GLY A 41 -16.90 -8.74 28.18
CA GLY A 41 -17.88 -9.53 27.44
C GLY A 41 -18.43 -8.78 26.23
N GLY A 42 -18.77 -7.50 26.40
CA GLY A 42 -19.22 -6.64 25.30
C GLY A 42 -18.15 -6.44 24.23
N SER A 43 -16.90 -6.17 24.64
CA SER A 43 -15.77 -6.02 23.72
C SER A 43 -15.46 -7.33 22.98
N SER A 44 -15.49 -8.47 23.66
CA SER A 44 -15.24 -9.79 23.06
C SER A 44 -16.32 -10.16 22.05
N TRP A 45 -17.59 -9.97 22.40
CA TRP A 45 -18.72 -10.21 21.50
C TRP A 45 -18.68 -9.30 20.27
N TYR A 46 -18.42 -8.00 20.48
CA TYR A 46 -18.31 -7.03 19.39
C TYR A 46 -17.14 -7.38 18.46
N SER A 47 -15.96 -7.67 19.02
CA SER A 47 -14.80 -8.12 18.25
C SER A 47 -15.10 -9.39 17.45
N GLY A 48 -15.80 -10.35 18.05
CA GLY A 48 -16.27 -11.56 17.38
C GLY A 48 -17.18 -11.26 16.18
N ARG A 49 -18.18 -10.38 16.35
CA ARG A 49 -19.09 -9.98 15.27
C ARG A 49 -18.38 -9.25 14.14
N ILE A 50 -17.47 -8.34 14.47
CA ILE A 50 -16.62 -7.66 13.48
C ILE A 50 -15.77 -8.68 12.74
N SER A 51 -15.09 -9.59 13.44
CA SER A 51 -14.27 -10.64 12.81
C SER A 51 -15.09 -11.50 11.86
N THR A 52 -16.32 -11.88 12.22
CA THR A 52 -17.23 -12.61 11.33
C THR A 52 -17.59 -11.80 10.09
N LEU A 53 -17.93 -10.50 10.23
CA LEU A 53 -18.23 -9.63 9.09
C LEU A 53 -17.03 -9.50 8.12
N PHE A 54 -15.81 -9.40 8.65
CA PHE A 54 -14.59 -9.40 7.84
C PHE A 54 -14.37 -10.74 7.14
N LYS A 55 -14.62 -11.86 7.82
CA LYS A 55 -14.52 -13.22 7.23
C LYS A 55 -15.59 -13.51 6.19
N GLU A 56 -16.75 -12.88 6.27
CA GLU A 56 -17.86 -13.09 5.33
C GLU A 56 -17.81 -12.15 4.12
N SER A 57 -17.03 -11.07 4.17
CA SER A 57 -16.94 -10.08 3.11
C SER A 57 -15.64 -10.20 2.32
N PRO A 58 -15.64 -10.80 1.11
CA PRO A 58 -14.45 -10.84 0.24
C PRO A 58 -13.89 -9.44 -0.07
N PHE A 59 -14.74 -8.41 -0.02
CA PHE A 59 -14.33 -7.03 -0.21
C PHE A 59 -13.35 -6.54 0.87
N LEU A 60 -13.49 -7.02 2.11
CA LEU A 60 -12.64 -6.64 3.24
C LEU A 60 -11.40 -7.53 3.39
N GLN A 61 -11.33 -8.63 2.65
CA GLN A 61 -10.24 -9.61 2.71
C GLN A 61 -9.07 -9.19 1.82
N VAL A 62 -8.54 -7.99 2.08
CA VAL A 62 -7.37 -7.46 1.37
C VAL A 62 -6.26 -7.26 2.39
N THR A 63 -5.08 -7.83 2.14
CA THR A 63 -3.93 -7.67 3.04
C THR A 63 -3.20 -6.35 2.81
N ASN A 64 -2.40 -5.93 3.78
CA ASN A 64 -1.52 -4.76 3.62
C ASN A 64 -0.59 -4.91 2.41
N ARG A 65 0.02 -6.09 2.24
CA ARG A 65 0.85 -6.44 1.08
C ARG A 65 0.09 -6.31 -0.25
N GLN A 66 -1.18 -6.70 -0.30
CA GLN A 66 -1.99 -6.57 -1.50
C GLN A 66 -2.32 -5.11 -1.81
N VAL A 67 -2.72 -4.34 -0.80
CA VAL A 67 -2.97 -2.90 -0.96
C VAL A 67 -1.68 -2.16 -1.35
N SER A 68 -0.52 -2.63 -0.90
CA SER A 68 0.74 -1.97 -1.23
C SER A 68 1.05 -1.93 -2.72
N LEU A 69 0.72 -3.01 -3.44
CA LEU A 69 0.82 -3.06 -4.90
C LEU A 69 0.03 -1.93 -5.56
N PHE A 70 -1.18 -1.68 -5.08
CA PHE A 70 -2.04 -0.61 -5.58
C PHE A 70 -1.49 0.78 -5.23
N LEU A 71 -1.03 0.96 -3.99
CA LEU A 71 -0.52 2.25 -3.51
C LEU A 71 0.75 2.67 -4.26
N TRP A 72 1.62 1.73 -4.61
CA TRP A 72 2.78 2.04 -5.46
C TRP A 72 2.41 2.62 -6.82
N GLN A 73 1.29 2.19 -7.41
CA GLN A 73 0.80 2.69 -8.70
C GLN A 73 -0.04 3.98 -8.55
N ASN A 74 -0.53 4.25 -7.34
CA ASN A 74 -1.40 5.39 -7.03
C ASN A 74 -0.89 6.11 -5.77
N PRO A 75 0.30 6.74 -5.85
CA PRO A 75 0.96 7.32 -4.69
C PRO A 75 0.15 8.43 -4.03
N GLU A 76 -0.83 9.03 -4.70
CA GLU A 76 -1.75 10.01 -4.13
C GLU A 76 -2.58 9.46 -2.94
N PHE A 77 -2.77 8.14 -2.89
CA PHE A 77 -3.47 7.47 -1.79
C PHE A 77 -2.54 6.96 -0.69
N MET A 78 -1.23 7.12 -0.85
CA MET A 78 -0.30 6.82 0.25
C MET A 78 -0.57 7.78 1.41
N ARG A 79 -0.45 7.26 2.63
CA ARG A 79 -0.66 8.03 3.87
C ARG A 79 0.18 9.31 3.94
N ILE A 80 1.36 9.30 3.32
CA ILE A 80 2.25 10.47 3.25
C ILE A 80 1.66 11.64 2.45
N ASN A 81 0.83 11.33 1.46
CA ASN A 81 0.23 12.30 0.56
C ASN A 81 -1.22 12.65 0.94
N SER A 82 -1.81 11.90 1.89
CA SER A 82 -3.17 12.15 2.35
C SER A 82 -3.25 13.34 3.31
N LYS A 83 -4.08 14.34 2.97
CA LYS A 83 -4.37 15.50 3.83
C LYS A 83 -5.06 15.08 5.14
N GLN A 84 -5.90 14.05 5.08
CA GLN A 84 -6.52 13.45 6.25
C GLN A 84 -5.76 12.18 6.59
N LYS A 85 -5.01 12.22 7.69
CA LYS A 85 -4.40 11.03 8.29
C LYS A 85 -5.50 10.22 8.98
N SER A 86 -6.51 9.77 8.22
CA SER A 86 -7.47 8.80 8.71
C SER A 86 -6.74 7.55 9.16
N GLY A 87 -7.31 6.83 10.11
CA GLY A 87 -6.67 5.70 10.82
C GLY A 87 -6.38 4.48 9.96
N TYR A 88 -6.30 4.60 8.63
CA TYR A 88 -5.96 3.47 7.80
C TYR A 88 -4.50 3.08 8.00
N LEU A 89 -4.31 1.85 8.44
CA LEU A 89 -3.02 1.25 8.66
C LEU A 89 -2.73 0.41 7.42
N THR A 90 -2.30 1.05 6.32
CA THR A 90 -1.86 0.36 5.09
C THR A 90 -0.58 -0.44 5.27
N GLY A 91 -0.20 -0.75 6.51
CA GLY A 91 1.12 -1.23 6.90
C GLY A 91 2.21 -0.17 6.73
N PHE A 92 2.12 0.72 5.73
CA PHE A 92 3.08 1.80 5.47
C PHE A 92 3.16 2.82 6.60
N GLN A 93 4.22 2.70 7.40
CA GLN A 93 4.57 3.64 8.44
C GLN A 93 5.51 4.73 7.90
N TYR A 94 5.46 5.87 8.57
CA TYR A 94 6.33 7.02 8.32
C TYR A 94 7.63 6.83 9.10
N VAL A 95 8.69 6.32 8.48
CA VAL A 95 10.08 6.55 8.94
C VAL A 95 11.01 6.46 7.72
N ASP A 96 11.46 7.61 7.20
CA ASP A 96 12.52 7.84 6.20
C ASP A 96 12.48 7.09 4.84
N ASN A 97 11.76 5.98 4.73
CA ASN A 97 11.39 5.23 3.54
C ASN A 97 9.96 4.73 3.76
N VAL A 98 9.09 4.82 2.74
CA VAL A 98 7.70 4.34 2.81
C VAL A 98 7.75 2.82 3.03
N THR A 99 7.66 2.37 4.29
CA THR A 99 7.95 0.99 4.72
C THR A 99 6.80 0.39 5.49
N MET A 100 6.55 -0.91 5.31
CA MET A 100 5.49 -1.64 5.99
C MET A 100 5.94 -2.17 7.35
N GLU A 101 5.08 -2.12 8.38
CA GLU A 101 5.34 -2.92 9.58
C GLU A 101 5.29 -4.41 9.21
N LEU A 102 6.44 -5.08 9.26
CA LEU A 102 6.66 -6.43 8.73
C LEU A 102 5.64 -7.45 9.27
N ALA A 103 5.37 -7.41 10.58
CA ALA A 103 4.42 -8.31 11.23
C ALA A 103 2.97 -8.11 10.75
N SER A 104 2.67 -6.95 10.17
CA SER A 104 1.33 -6.60 9.67
C SER A 104 1.14 -6.84 8.18
N ALA A 105 2.19 -7.22 7.44
CA ALA A 105 2.14 -7.24 5.97
C ALA A 105 1.06 -8.17 5.42
N ASP A 106 0.84 -9.30 6.10
CA ASP A 106 -0.17 -10.29 5.71
C ASP A 106 -1.47 -10.17 6.53
N HIS A 107 -1.58 -9.18 7.42
CA HIS A 107 -2.85 -8.84 8.07
C HIS A 107 -3.79 -8.11 7.10
N TYR A 108 -5.09 -8.26 7.33
CA TYR A 108 -6.09 -7.46 6.60
C TYR A 108 -5.89 -5.98 6.87
N VAL A 109 -5.94 -5.20 5.81
CA VAL A 109 -5.83 -3.75 5.85
C VAL A 109 -7.06 -3.16 6.52
N ASP A 110 -6.84 -2.18 7.38
CA ASP A 110 -7.90 -1.27 7.80
C ASP A 110 -7.83 -0.04 6.88
N ALA A 111 -8.81 0.12 6.00
CA ALA A 111 -8.85 1.19 4.99
C ALA A 111 -10.28 1.66 4.72
N PRO A 112 -10.49 2.94 4.30
CA PRO A 112 -11.81 3.43 3.94
C PRO A 112 -12.41 2.59 2.80
N PRO A 113 -13.73 2.36 2.78
CA PRO A 113 -14.40 1.62 1.72
C PRO A 113 -14.09 2.16 0.32
N GLU A 114 -13.92 3.48 0.16
CA GLU A 114 -13.59 4.10 -1.11
C GLU A 114 -12.20 3.69 -1.62
N LEU A 115 -11.23 3.52 -0.71
CA LEU A 115 -9.88 3.06 -1.06
C LEU A 115 -9.89 1.59 -1.45
N LEU A 116 -10.59 0.75 -0.68
CA LEU A 116 -10.77 -0.66 -1.00
C LEU A 116 -11.50 -0.85 -2.33
N PHE A 117 -12.51 -0.03 -2.62
CA PHE A 117 -13.21 -0.05 -3.90
C PHE A 117 -12.29 0.29 -5.07
N ARG A 118 -11.42 1.29 -4.90
CA ARG A 118 -10.38 1.64 -5.89
C ARG A 118 -9.38 0.52 -6.08
N TYR A 119 -8.90 -0.09 -4.98
CA TYR A 119 -8.03 -1.26 -5.01
C TYR A 119 -8.67 -2.41 -5.80
N HIS A 120 -9.90 -2.81 -5.46
CA HIS A 120 -10.58 -3.93 -6.13
C HIS A 120 -10.80 -3.65 -7.60
N THR A 121 -11.09 -2.39 -7.96
CA THR A 121 -11.27 -2.04 -9.37
C THR A 121 -9.95 -2.06 -10.13
N TRP A 122 -8.88 -1.52 -9.56
CA TRP A 122 -7.54 -1.64 -10.12
C TRP A 122 -7.11 -3.10 -10.26
N SER A 123 -7.30 -3.90 -9.21
CA SER A 123 -6.98 -5.33 -9.17
C SER A 123 -7.69 -6.09 -10.29
N ARG A 124 -8.98 -5.81 -10.48
CA ARG A 124 -9.81 -6.46 -11.50
C ARG A 124 -9.50 -6.02 -12.94
N LEU A 125 -9.21 -4.74 -13.15
CA LEU A 125 -9.17 -4.16 -14.50
C LEU A 125 -7.75 -3.93 -15.01
N VAL A 126 -6.81 -3.59 -14.14
CA VAL A 126 -5.52 -3.00 -14.53
C VAL A 126 -4.32 -3.79 -14.05
N LYS A 127 -4.43 -4.53 -12.93
CA LYS A 127 -3.31 -5.28 -12.34
C LYS A 127 -2.61 -6.18 -13.36
N ASP A 128 -3.38 -6.94 -14.12
CA ASP A 128 -2.86 -7.88 -15.12
C ASP A 128 -2.40 -7.20 -16.42
N GLU A 129 -2.68 -5.91 -16.58
CA GLU A 129 -2.23 -5.06 -17.68
C GLU A 129 -0.94 -4.30 -17.36
N THR A 130 -0.28 -4.60 -16.23
CA THR A 130 0.96 -3.92 -15.85
C THR A 130 2.11 -4.36 -16.75
N SER A 131 2.68 -3.41 -17.49
CA SER A 131 3.92 -3.65 -18.25
C SER A 131 5.13 -3.61 -17.31
N PHE A 132 5.97 -4.65 -17.36
CA PHE A 132 7.19 -4.73 -16.57
C PHE A 132 8.41 -4.41 -17.42
N GLY A 133 9.22 -3.46 -16.97
CA GLY A 133 10.54 -3.24 -17.56
C GLY A 133 11.55 -4.32 -17.14
N LYS A 134 12.77 -4.23 -17.69
CA LYS A 134 13.92 -5.02 -17.22
C LYS A 134 14.10 -4.89 -15.72
N ILE A 135 14.23 -6.03 -15.04
CA ILE A 135 14.52 -6.11 -13.61
C ILE A 135 16.01 -6.43 -13.46
N ASN A 136 16.80 -5.40 -13.19
CA ASN A 136 18.23 -5.56 -12.89
C ASN A 136 18.38 -6.19 -11.50
N GLN A 137 19.20 -7.23 -11.42
CA GLN A 137 19.54 -7.93 -10.17
C GLN A 137 20.01 -7.01 -9.02
N ALA A 138 20.90 -6.05 -9.29
CA ALA A 138 21.39 -5.10 -8.30
C ALA A 138 20.28 -4.17 -7.79
N ASP A 139 19.37 -3.75 -8.68
CA ASP A 139 18.21 -2.95 -8.30
C ASP A 139 17.21 -3.79 -7.50
N PHE A 140 17.04 -5.05 -7.87
CA PHE A 140 16.18 -5.98 -7.16
C PHE A 140 16.70 -6.29 -5.76
N HIS A 141 18.02 -6.45 -5.59
CA HIS A 141 18.65 -6.53 -4.28
C HIS A 141 18.34 -5.29 -3.42
N LYS A 142 18.55 -4.09 -3.98
CA LYS A 142 18.25 -2.85 -3.28
C LYS A 142 16.76 -2.74 -2.90
N PHE A 143 15.87 -3.17 -3.78
CA PHE A 143 14.43 -3.25 -3.49
C PHE A 143 14.15 -4.15 -2.29
N LEU A 144 14.74 -5.34 -2.23
CA LEU A 144 14.54 -6.25 -1.09
C LEU A 144 15.10 -5.68 0.21
N ASP A 145 16.20 -4.93 0.16
CA ASP A 145 16.79 -4.27 1.34
C ASP A 145 15.91 -3.12 1.86
N GLU A 146 15.33 -2.33 0.94
CA GLU A 146 14.49 -1.17 1.30
C GLU A 146 13.03 -1.54 1.61
N VAL A 147 12.55 -2.66 1.07
CA VAL A 147 11.17 -3.13 1.21
C VAL A 147 11.15 -4.56 1.77
N PRO A 148 11.62 -4.74 3.03
CA PRO A 148 11.89 -6.06 3.60
C PRO A 148 10.67 -6.96 3.72
N GLU A 149 9.45 -6.43 3.68
CA GLU A 149 8.25 -7.25 3.69
C GLU A 149 8.21 -8.25 2.53
N TRP A 150 8.86 -7.97 1.40
CA TRP A 150 8.95 -8.89 0.26
C TRP A 150 10.04 -9.96 0.40
N GLN A 151 10.90 -9.89 1.41
CA GLN A 151 11.88 -10.94 1.64
C GLN A 151 11.23 -12.21 2.22
N PRO A 152 11.71 -13.41 1.84
CA PRO A 152 11.20 -14.68 2.35
C PRO A 152 11.06 -14.81 3.88
N PRO A 153 12.01 -14.32 4.72
CA PRO A 153 11.86 -14.42 6.17
C PRO A 153 10.65 -13.68 6.73
N TYR A 154 10.15 -12.66 6.03
CA TYR A 154 9.02 -11.83 6.43
C TYR A 154 7.75 -12.11 5.61
N TRP A 155 7.78 -13.13 4.75
CA TRP A 155 6.64 -13.56 3.96
C TRP A 155 6.47 -15.09 4.05
N PRO A 156 5.87 -15.60 5.14
CA PRO A 156 5.73 -17.05 5.35
C PRO A 156 4.95 -17.78 4.25
N ALA A 157 4.07 -17.06 3.55
CA ALA A 157 3.28 -17.57 2.43
C ALA A 157 3.96 -17.41 1.06
N ALA A 158 5.22 -16.99 1.02
CA ALA A 158 5.97 -16.85 -0.23
C ALA A 158 6.06 -18.18 -1.01
N PRO A 159 5.93 -18.16 -2.36
CA PRO A 159 6.13 -19.34 -3.18
C PRO A 159 7.52 -19.94 -2.98
N LYS A 160 7.62 -21.27 -2.94
CA LYS A 160 8.88 -21.97 -2.63
C LYS A 160 9.97 -21.66 -3.64
N GLU A 161 9.60 -21.54 -4.91
CA GLU A 161 10.46 -21.20 -6.04
C GLU A 161 11.02 -19.78 -5.88
N TYR A 162 10.19 -18.82 -5.47
CA TYR A 162 10.63 -17.47 -5.13
C TYR A 162 11.64 -17.47 -3.97
N VAL A 163 11.39 -18.23 -2.91
CA VAL A 163 12.33 -18.34 -1.78
C VAL A 163 13.70 -18.85 -2.26
N GLN A 164 13.72 -19.88 -3.09
CA GLN A 164 14.95 -20.44 -3.66
C GLN A 164 15.66 -19.43 -4.57
N MET A 165 14.91 -18.73 -5.43
CA MET A 165 15.43 -17.70 -6.32
C MET A 165 16.14 -16.59 -5.54
N VAL A 166 15.54 -16.09 -4.44
CA VAL A 166 16.13 -15.06 -3.59
C VAL A 166 17.41 -15.55 -2.91
N GLN A 167 17.46 -16.81 -2.45
CA GLN A 167 18.65 -17.38 -1.80
C GLN A 167 19.87 -17.44 -2.73
N VAL A 168 19.65 -17.72 -4.02
CA VAL A 168 20.72 -17.79 -5.01
C VAL A 168 20.91 -16.49 -5.79
N LEU A 169 20.18 -15.44 -5.43
CA LEU A 169 20.12 -14.19 -6.19
C LEU A 169 21.52 -13.62 -6.46
N ALA A 170 22.41 -13.60 -5.46
CA ALA A 170 23.78 -13.09 -5.59
C ALA A 170 24.64 -13.85 -6.62
N SER A 171 24.30 -15.10 -6.92
CA SER A 171 25.04 -15.95 -7.88
C SER A 171 24.61 -15.77 -9.35
N ARG A 172 23.45 -15.16 -9.60
CA ARG A 172 22.87 -14.98 -10.95
C ARG A 172 23.33 -13.69 -11.61
N GLN A 173 24.59 -13.61 -12.02
CA GLN A 173 25.13 -12.38 -12.62
C GLN A 173 24.48 -12.04 -13.97
N LYS A 174 24.04 -10.78 -14.11
CA LYS A 174 23.67 -10.09 -15.38
C LYS A 174 22.39 -10.56 -16.09
N GLU A 175 21.56 -11.38 -15.46
CA GLU A 175 20.25 -11.75 -16.01
C GLU A 175 19.22 -10.64 -15.79
N ASP A 176 18.33 -10.46 -16.77
CA ASP A 176 17.09 -9.71 -16.58
C ASP A 176 16.12 -10.59 -15.81
N LEU A 177 15.87 -10.30 -14.53
CA LEU A 177 15.00 -11.14 -13.71
C LEU A 177 13.56 -11.14 -14.22
N ASN A 178 13.18 -10.20 -15.09
CA ASN A 178 11.88 -10.19 -15.71
C ASN A 178 11.68 -11.34 -16.71
N THR A 179 12.74 -12.05 -17.13
CA THR A 179 12.60 -13.23 -18.00
C THR A 179 12.38 -14.53 -17.23
N LEU A 180 12.44 -14.49 -15.90
CA LEU A 180 12.15 -15.66 -15.08
C LEU A 180 10.67 -16.06 -15.19
N GLU A 181 10.36 -17.29 -14.84
CA GLU A 181 8.98 -17.77 -14.79
C GLU A 181 8.20 -17.09 -13.65
N VAL A 182 6.86 -17.12 -13.73
CA VAL A 182 5.99 -16.54 -12.71
C VAL A 182 6.13 -17.28 -11.37
N SER A 183 6.49 -18.56 -11.37
CA SER A 183 6.79 -19.31 -10.15
C SER A 183 8.03 -18.76 -9.42
N ASP A 184 9.09 -18.46 -10.16
CA ASP A 184 10.36 -17.97 -9.61
C ASP A 184 10.28 -16.51 -9.18
N LEU A 185 9.60 -15.69 -9.98
CA LEU A 185 9.36 -14.27 -9.67
C LEU A 185 7.87 -13.96 -9.88
N PRO A 186 7.05 -14.04 -8.81
CA PRO A 186 5.62 -13.82 -8.88
C PRO A 186 5.25 -12.45 -9.41
N THR A 187 4.13 -12.36 -10.13
CA THR A 187 3.62 -11.09 -10.68
C THR A 187 3.49 -10.00 -9.63
N ASP A 188 3.03 -10.34 -8.42
CA ASP A 188 2.90 -9.38 -7.32
C ASP A 188 4.26 -8.78 -6.92
N VAL A 189 5.33 -9.60 -6.91
CA VAL A 189 6.69 -9.13 -6.64
C VAL A 189 7.19 -8.21 -7.77
N ARG A 190 6.85 -8.52 -9.03
CA ARG A 190 7.19 -7.67 -10.19
C ARG A 190 6.49 -6.31 -10.11
N ILE A 191 5.20 -6.31 -9.76
CA ILE A 191 4.42 -5.07 -9.56
C ILE A 191 5.02 -4.25 -8.42
N ALA A 192 5.36 -4.89 -7.30
CA ALA A 192 5.98 -4.23 -6.16
C ALA A 192 7.33 -3.60 -6.55
N PHE A 193 8.20 -4.36 -7.22
CA PHE A 193 9.49 -3.88 -7.70
C PHE A 193 9.34 -2.70 -8.68
N GLN A 194 8.47 -2.84 -9.68
CA GLN A 194 8.23 -1.77 -10.66
C GLN A 194 7.68 -0.52 -9.97
N GLY A 195 6.78 -0.69 -9.01
CA GLY A 195 6.26 0.36 -8.16
C GLY A 195 7.32 1.09 -7.35
N TRP A 196 8.16 0.35 -6.64
CA TRP A 196 9.32 0.87 -5.91
C TRP A 196 10.27 1.64 -6.84
N LYS A 197 10.59 1.07 -8.01
CA LYS A 197 11.47 1.71 -9.00
C LYS A 197 10.87 3.02 -9.50
N ASN A 198 9.57 3.02 -9.79
CA ASN A 198 8.85 4.21 -10.24
C ASN A 198 8.87 5.32 -9.20
N TYR A 199 8.75 4.97 -7.93
CA TYR A 199 8.76 5.94 -6.84
C TYR A 199 10.17 6.50 -6.55
N PHE A 200 11.17 5.62 -6.36
CA PHE A 200 12.49 6.02 -5.87
C PHE A 200 13.50 6.36 -6.96
N LYS A 201 13.31 5.90 -8.19
CA LYS A 201 14.26 6.11 -9.29
C LYS A 201 13.68 6.88 -10.46
N ASP A 202 12.52 6.45 -10.95
CA ASP A 202 11.99 6.97 -12.22
C ASP A 202 11.01 8.13 -12.03
N GLY A 203 10.75 8.57 -10.79
CA GLY A 203 9.70 9.54 -10.47
C GLY A 203 9.84 10.88 -11.19
N GLU A 204 11.06 11.39 -11.33
CA GLU A 204 11.31 12.62 -12.09
C GLU A 204 11.00 12.44 -13.59
N ALA A 205 11.48 11.34 -14.18
CA ALA A 205 11.25 11.03 -15.59
C ALA A 205 9.76 10.79 -15.90
N ILE A 206 9.04 10.12 -14.99
CA ILE A 206 7.58 9.94 -15.08
C ILE A 206 6.87 11.30 -15.09
N ASN A 207 7.29 12.25 -14.26
CA ASN A 207 6.68 13.57 -14.23
C ASN A 207 6.93 14.39 -15.50
N GLN A 208 8.04 14.12 -16.19
CA GLN A 208 8.43 14.78 -17.43
C GLN A 208 7.86 14.10 -18.68
N VAL A 209 7.23 12.92 -18.56
CA VAL A 209 6.68 12.18 -19.69
C VAL A 209 5.60 13.00 -20.43
N LYS A 210 5.76 13.09 -21.74
CA LYS A 210 4.88 13.85 -22.65
C LYS A 210 4.55 12.99 -23.87
N PRO A 211 3.71 11.95 -23.71
CA PRO A 211 3.37 11.07 -24.83
C PRO A 211 2.61 11.86 -25.89
N THR A 212 2.85 11.49 -27.14
CA THR A 212 2.08 11.95 -28.29
C THR A 212 0.69 11.29 -28.31
N LEU A 213 -0.25 11.89 -29.04
CA LEU A 213 -1.59 11.31 -29.25
C LEU A 213 -1.51 9.91 -29.89
N PRO A 214 -0.66 9.65 -30.91
CA PRO A 214 -0.47 8.30 -31.45
C PRO A 214 0.05 7.29 -30.42
N GLU A 215 1.08 7.63 -29.63
CA GLU A 215 1.63 6.73 -28.59
C GLU A 215 0.58 6.39 -27.54
N MET A 216 -0.21 7.38 -27.11
CA MET A 216 -1.30 7.14 -26.16
C MET A 216 -2.41 6.26 -26.76
N ARG A 217 -2.78 6.46 -28.03
CA ARG A 217 -3.76 5.58 -28.71
C ARG A 217 -3.23 4.15 -28.79
N GLN A 218 -1.96 3.96 -29.17
CA GLN A 218 -1.33 2.65 -29.25
C GLN A 218 -1.29 1.95 -27.89
N PHE A 219 -0.93 2.68 -26.83
CA PHE A 219 -0.99 2.19 -25.46
C PHE A 219 -2.40 1.75 -25.08
N LEU A 220 -3.44 2.56 -25.32
CA LEU A 220 -4.81 2.21 -24.96
C LEU A 220 -5.41 1.10 -25.82
N VAL A 221 -4.90 0.86 -27.03
CA VAL A 221 -5.23 -0.35 -27.79
C VAL A 221 -4.65 -1.59 -27.13
N SER A 222 -3.42 -1.49 -26.61
CA SER A 222 -2.73 -2.59 -25.93
C SER A 222 -3.26 -2.84 -24.51
N TYR A 223 -3.70 -1.78 -23.83
CA TYR A 223 -4.16 -1.76 -22.44
C TYR A 223 -5.50 -1.00 -22.32
N PRO A 224 -6.59 -1.58 -22.85
CA PRO A 224 -7.88 -0.91 -22.98
C PRO A 224 -8.54 -0.58 -21.65
N HIS A 225 -8.15 -1.23 -20.55
CA HIS A 225 -8.79 -0.98 -19.26
C HIS A 225 -8.50 0.41 -18.71
N TYR A 226 -7.40 1.05 -19.11
CA TYR A 226 -7.11 2.45 -18.80
C TYR A 226 -8.08 3.43 -19.48
N ALA A 227 -8.68 3.07 -20.61
CA ALA A 227 -9.62 3.94 -21.33
C ALA A 227 -11.06 3.89 -20.78
N ARG A 228 -11.36 3.00 -19.82
CA ARG A 228 -12.74 2.79 -19.35
C ARG A 228 -13.30 4.04 -18.68
N ASN A 229 -14.57 4.34 -18.97
CA ASN A 229 -15.31 5.49 -18.41
C ASN A 229 -15.30 5.56 -16.88
N PHE A 230 -15.15 4.41 -16.23
CA PHE A 230 -14.99 4.33 -14.78
C PHE A 230 -13.88 5.25 -14.25
N TRP A 231 -12.72 5.30 -14.92
CA TRP A 231 -11.60 6.12 -14.50
C TRP A 231 -11.93 7.61 -14.57
N ARG A 232 -12.69 8.04 -15.58
CA ARG A 232 -13.15 9.44 -15.70
C ARG A 232 -13.90 9.90 -14.46
N ASN A 233 -14.74 9.05 -13.87
CA ASN A 233 -15.47 9.37 -12.64
C ASN A 233 -14.54 9.39 -11.42
N ILE A 234 -13.60 8.43 -11.35
CA ILE A 234 -12.65 8.31 -10.25
C ILE A 234 -11.71 9.51 -10.14
N VAL A 235 -11.25 10.02 -11.28
CA VAL A 235 -10.28 11.13 -11.35
C VAL A 235 -10.95 12.46 -11.68
N ALA A 236 -12.29 12.54 -11.77
CA ALA A 236 -13.00 13.74 -12.22
C ALA A 236 -12.58 15.01 -11.46
N ASN A 237 -12.32 14.88 -10.15
CA ASN A 237 -11.93 16.00 -9.29
C ASN A 237 -10.48 16.46 -9.52
N SER A 238 -9.56 15.56 -9.88
CA SER A 238 -8.14 15.87 -10.07
C SER A 238 -7.77 16.10 -11.54
N ASN A 239 -8.47 15.43 -12.45
CA ASN A 239 -8.23 15.36 -13.89
C ASN A 239 -9.58 15.36 -14.63
N PRO A 240 -10.31 16.48 -14.64
CA PRO A 240 -11.65 16.55 -15.24
C PRO A 240 -11.66 16.26 -16.74
N ASP A 241 -10.51 16.39 -17.43
CA ASP A 241 -10.35 16.17 -18.87
C ASP A 241 -9.69 14.83 -19.21
N TYR A 242 -9.70 13.88 -18.27
CA TYR A 242 -9.11 12.55 -18.45
C TYR A 242 -9.53 11.91 -19.78
N LEU A 243 -8.55 11.77 -20.67
CA LEU A 243 -8.69 11.19 -22.01
C LEU A 243 -9.78 11.82 -22.90
N LYS A 244 -10.26 13.05 -22.63
CA LYS A 244 -11.26 13.70 -23.51
C LYS A 244 -10.69 14.01 -24.89
N ASN A 245 -9.42 14.40 -24.94
CA ASN A 245 -8.74 14.88 -26.16
C ASN A 245 -8.41 13.77 -27.16
N LEU A 246 -8.57 12.50 -26.80
CA LEU A 246 -8.33 11.38 -27.71
C LEU A 246 -9.44 11.18 -28.75
N SER A 247 -10.60 11.82 -28.55
CA SER A 247 -11.75 11.77 -29.45
C SER A 247 -11.68 12.75 -30.62
N VAL A 248 -10.75 13.71 -30.57
CA VAL A 248 -10.56 14.72 -31.62
C VAL A 248 -9.68 14.13 -32.72
N ASN A 249 -10.04 14.38 -33.98
CA ASN A 249 -9.34 13.97 -35.20
C ASN A 249 -7.91 14.55 -35.34
N ASP A 250 -7.34 15.10 -34.27
CA ASP A 250 -5.95 15.54 -34.25
C ASP A 250 -5.06 14.29 -34.36
N SER A 251 -4.40 14.19 -35.52
CA SER A 251 -3.44 13.14 -35.86
C SER A 251 -2.06 13.41 -35.26
N GLU A 252 -1.78 14.64 -34.86
CA GLU A 252 -0.47 15.09 -34.40
C GLU A 252 -0.60 16.00 -33.17
N GLY A 253 0.24 15.77 -32.15
CA GLY A 253 0.23 16.56 -30.92
C GLY A 253 0.60 15.75 -29.68
N VAL A 254 0.90 16.48 -28.60
CA VAL A 254 1.21 15.91 -27.28
C VAL A 254 -0.07 15.84 -26.44
N VAL A 255 -0.25 14.76 -25.67
CA VAL A 255 -1.38 14.64 -24.75
C VAL A 255 -1.28 15.74 -23.68
N PRO A 256 -2.33 16.57 -23.50
CA PRO A 256 -2.32 17.62 -22.48
C PRO A 256 -2.16 17.05 -21.06
N ALA A 257 -1.40 17.76 -20.22
CA ALA A 257 -1.07 17.28 -18.87
C ALA A 257 -2.31 17.06 -17.98
N ASN A 258 -3.35 17.88 -18.12
CA ASN A 258 -4.63 17.74 -17.40
C ASN A 258 -5.45 16.51 -17.84
N ALA A 259 -5.19 15.97 -19.03
CA ALA A 259 -5.83 14.77 -19.55
C ALA A 259 -5.16 13.47 -19.07
N MET A 260 -4.05 13.55 -18.34
CA MET A 260 -3.31 12.40 -17.81
C MET A 260 -3.32 12.38 -16.28
N SER A 261 -3.99 11.39 -15.70
CA SER A 261 -3.88 11.09 -14.27
C SER A 261 -2.48 10.57 -13.92
N PRO A 262 -2.05 10.67 -12.64
CA PRO A 262 -0.77 10.11 -12.20
C PRO A 262 -0.59 8.62 -12.54
N PHE A 263 -1.59 7.78 -12.25
CA PHE A 263 -1.51 6.35 -12.55
C PHE A 263 -1.38 6.05 -14.05
N LEU A 264 -2.03 6.85 -14.92
CA LEU A 264 -1.90 6.71 -16.37
C LEU A 264 -0.50 7.12 -16.84
N LYS A 265 0.08 8.20 -16.27
CA LYS A 265 1.45 8.63 -16.58
C LYS A 265 2.47 7.56 -16.24
N VAL A 266 2.31 6.90 -15.09
CA VAL A 266 3.17 5.79 -14.68
C VAL A 266 3.05 4.64 -15.68
N ALA A 267 1.83 4.26 -16.05
CA ALA A 267 1.60 3.15 -16.97
C ALA A 267 2.16 3.40 -18.38
N ILE A 268 1.91 4.57 -18.97
CA ILE A 268 2.44 4.92 -20.30
C ILE A 268 3.96 5.02 -20.27
N PHE A 269 4.56 5.55 -19.19
CA PHE A 269 6.00 5.60 -19.05
C PHE A 269 6.63 4.21 -19.04
N ASN A 270 6.07 3.28 -18.25
CA ASN A 270 6.54 1.89 -18.21
C ASN A 270 6.41 1.22 -19.59
N TYR A 271 5.31 1.49 -20.30
CA TYR A 271 5.09 0.98 -21.65
C TYR A 271 6.15 1.49 -22.64
N LEU A 272 6.39 2.80 -22.68
CA LEU A 272 7.38 3.39 -23.59
C LEU A 272 8.79 2.88 -23.29
N GLN A 273 9.15 2.75 -22.01
CA GLN A 273 10.42 2.12 -21.62
C GLN A 273 10.56 0.66 -22.09
N ASP A 274 9.47 -0.09 -22.22
CA ASP A 274 9.50 -1.45 -22.76
C ASP A 274 9.62 -1.45 -24.29
N GLN A 275 8.94 -0.53 -24.97
CA GLN A 275 9.00 -0.38 -26.43
C GLN A 275 10.38 0.07 -26.93
N ASP A 276 10.97 1.10 -26.31
CA ASP A 276 12.30 1.59 -26.70
C ASP A 276 13.35 0.47 -26.64
N LYS A 277 13.23 -0.42 -25.66
CA LYS A 277 14.12 -1.58 -25.50
C LYS A 277 13.88 -2.67 -26.54
N LYS A 278 12.64 -2.84 -27.02
CA LYS A 278 12.34 -3.76 -28.13
C LYS A 278 12.99 -3.26 -29.42
N ILE A 279 12.89 -1.96 -29.68
CA ILE A 279 13.52 -1.31 -30.84
C ILE A 279 15.05 -1.44 -30.76
N GLU A 280 15.68 -1.17 -29.62
CA GLU A 280 17.14 -1.35 -29.42
C GLU A 280 17.62 -2.80 -29.59
N LYS A 281 16.76 -3.81 -29.37
CA LYS A 281 17.11 -5.23 -29.58
C LYS A 281 16.93 -5.69 -31.04
N GLU A 282 16.12 -5.02 -31.83
CA GLU A 282 15.86 -5.35 -33.24
C GLU A 282 16.84 -4.66 -34.20
N VAL A 283 17.25 -3.41 -33.91
CA VAL A 283 18.22 -2.65 -34.70
C VAL A 283 19.63 -3.30 -34.85
N PRO A 284 20.18 -4.06 -33.87
CA PRO A 284 21.47 -4.72 -34.00
C PRO A 284 21.50 -5.88 -35.01
N LYS A 285 20.35 -6.41 -35.43
CA LYS A 285 20.28 -7.50 -36.42
C LYS A 285 20.32 -7.00 -37.87
N MET A 286 19.75 -5.82 -38.18
CA MET A 286 19.74 -5.30 -39.55
C MET A 286 21.11 -4.80 -40.05
N LYS A 287 22.05 -4.49 -39.15
CA LYS A 287 23.40 -4.04 -39.56
C LYS A 287 24.38 -5.17 -39.92
N ARG A 288 23.95 -6.44 -39.91
CA ARG A 288 24.79 -7.60 -40.28
C ARG A 288 24.39 -8.35 -41.54
N GLU A 289 23.27 -8.01 -42.18
CA GLU A 289 22.82 -8.67 -43.43
C GLU A 289 23.05 -7.84 -44.71
N VAL A 290 23.84 -6.76 -44.64
CA VAL A 290 24.24 -5.97 -45.82
C VAL A 290 25.76 -5.97 -45.97
N VAL A 291 26.39 -7.13 -45.84
CA VAL A 291 27.70 -7.44 -46.45
C VAL A 291 27.76 -8.95 -46.66
N GLU A 292 27.21 -9.42 -47.79
CA GLU A 292 27.72 -10.57 -48.54
C GLU A 292 27.36 -10.40 -50.02
#